data_AF-A0A2W4IXT0-F1
#
_entry.id   AF-A0A2W4IXT0-F1
#
_cell.length_a   1.000
_cell.length_b   1.000
_cell.length_c   1.000
_cell.angle_alpha   90.00
_cell.angle_beta   90.00
_cell.angle_gamma   90.00
#
_symmetry.space_group_name_H-M   'P 1'
#
loop_
_entity.id
_entity.type
_entity.pdbx_description
1 polymer ?
#
loop_
_entity_poly.entity_id
_entity_poly.type
_entity_poly.pdbx_seq_one_letter_code
_entity_poly.pdbx_strand_id
1 'polypeptide(L)'
;MTTRDRAAAKPGRYGVTHDRAEELLAAAGWWVPASSTDRSPDGAGPAASGSPPQATRPDHTAGDGRRPGPVEESEPVLLALSRTADPDQALLALDRLREAIGSGWTELNRALHDHPGLRGRLLAVLGGSTALADYLVNAPEQWRRLMDPPPGSAEMYTHRLLEAVRTPHGDLPAGKHAIKALRAGYRGLLLEIAAADLGALVEPDLERPTYAEVTARLTALAEAALRVGLDIAWREVTGSGQASGDDTARLSVIAMGKTGGRELNYVSDVDVIFVAEGDLEVATRVASTMMRVVGAACFEVDAALRPEGKAGALVRTLEGHRTYYQKWARTWEFQALLKARPVAGDEKLGQQYAEVVTPLVWSAAERENFVADVRSMRRKVESHVPAEIAERELKLGRGGLRDVEFAVQLLQLVHGRADVTLRSPSTMEALAALGRGGYLGRADAAELESAYEFLRTVEHRLQLRRLRRTHLFPPESDIAELRWLARALGVQPSRGRDASEVLVAEYRRKAAVVRKLPGKAFSRPLLEPGRRVPPEGPRLPPTQR
;
A
#
# COMPACT_ATOMS: atom_id res chain seq x y z
N MET A 1 2.67 3.16 -36.80
CA MET A 1 1.91 1.93 -37.14
C MET A 1 1.31 2.12 -38.52
N THR A 2 1.41 1.14 -39.41
CA THR A 2 0.77 1.23 -40.73
C THR A 2 -0.74 0.99 -40.61
N THR A 3 -1.52 1.47 -41.58
CA THR A 3 -2.99 1.40 -41.63
C THR A 3 -3.57 -0.01 -41.45
N ARG A 4 -2.79 -1.07 -41.71
CA ARG A 4 -3.18 -2.47 -41.51
C ARG A 4 -3.16 -2.91 -40.04
N ASP A 5 -2.34 -2.30 -39.18
CA ASP A 5 -2.29 -2.61 -37.75
C ASP A 5 -3.46 -1.98 -36.96
N ARG A 6 -4.10 -0.94 -37.53
CA ARG A 6 -5.23 -0.20 -36.92
C ARG A 6 -6.49 -1.06 -36.77
N ALA A 7 -6.71 -2.04 -37.65
CA ALA A 7 -7.93 -2.85 -37.67
C ALA A 7 -7.91 -4.06 -36.71
N ALA A 8 -6.76 -4.39 -36.10
CA ALA A 8 -6.58 -5.60 -35.28
C ALA A 8 -6.45 -5.35 -33.77
N ALA A 9 -6.41 -4.08 -33.32
CA ALA A 9 -6.31 -3.76 -31.91
C ALA A 9 -7.66 -3.97 -31.21
N LYS A 10 -7.77 -5.03 -30.38
CA LYS A 10 -8.89 -5.15 -29.44
C LYS A 10 -8.86 -3.92 -28.51
N PRO A 11 -10.01 -3.27 -28.25
CA PRO A 11 -10.08 -2.20 -27.26
C PRO A 11 -9.50 -2.70 -25.93
N GLY A 12 -8.73 -1.87 -25.24
CA GLY A 12 -8.26 -2.21 -23.90
C GLY A 12 -9.43 -2.30 -22.91
N ARG A 13 -9.13 -2.58 -21.63
CA ARG A 13 -10.14 -2.85 -20.60
C ARG A 13 -11.18 -1.74 -20.45
N TYR A 14 -10.80 -0.51 -20.77
CA TYR A 14 -11.64 0.68 -20.72
C TYR A 14 -12.26 1.08 -22.07
N GLY A 15 -12.10 0.25 -23.11
CA GLY A 15 -12.78 0.46 -24.39
C GLY A 15 -12.19 1.57 -25.26
N VAL A 16 -10.99 2.09 -24.95
CA VAL A 16 -10.35 3.14 -25.74
C VAL A 16 -9.93 2.54 -27.08
N THR A 17 -10.60 2.95 -28.15
CA THR A 17 -10.21 2.63 -29.52
C THR A 17 -9.01 3.49 -29.92
N HIS A 18 -8.30 3.09 -30.98
CA HIS A 18 -7.19 3.89 -31.51
C HIS A 18 -7.62 5.32 -31.86
N ASP A 19 -8.76 5.46 -32.55
CA ASP A 19 -9.32 6.77 -32.91
C ASP A 19 -9.64 7.61 -31.67
N ARG A 20 -10.22 6.99 -30.62
CA ARG A 20 -10.51 7.70 -29.37
C ARG A 20 -9.24 8.11 -28.64
N ALA A 21 -8.19 7.30 -28.67
CA ALA A 21 -6.90 7.67 -28.10
C ALA A 21 -6.30 8.87 -28.85
N GLU A 22 -6.33 8.87 -30.19
CA GLU A 22 -5.85 10.01 -31.00
C GLU A 22 -6.64 11.29 -30.69
N GLU A 23 -7.97 11.21 -30.53
CA GLU A 23 -8.79 12.35 -30.12
C GLU A 23 -8.39 12.92 -28.74
N LEU A 24 -8.21 12.05 -27.75
CA LEU A 24 -7.83 12.46 -26.39
C LEU A 24 -6.43 13.08 -26.36
N LEU A 25 -5.48 12.51 -27.09
CA LEU A 25 -4.13 13.05 -27.22
C LEU A 25 -4.12 14.37 -27.99
N ALA A 26 -4.96 14.53 -29.01
CA ALA A 26 -5.12 15.79 -29.72
C ALA A 26 -5.74 16.86 -28.80
N ALA A 27 -6.73 16.51 -27.97
CA ALA A 27 -7.32 17.41 -26.98
C ALA A 27 -6.31 17.84 -25.90
N ALA A 28 -5.32 17.01 -25.59
CA ALA A 28 -4.19 17.34 -24.72
C ALA A 28 -3.12 18.21 -25.40
N GLY A 29 -3.17 18.36 -26.74
CA GLY A 29 -2.17 19.05 -27.53
C GLY A 29 -0.92 18.22 -27.84
N TRP A 30 -1.01 16.89 -27.72
CA TRP A 30 0.13 15.96 -27.88
C TRP A 30 0.09 15.17 -29.19
N TRP A 31 -0.94 15.36 -30.01
CA TRP A 31 -1.14 14.66 -31.28
C TRP A 31 -1.70 15.59 -32.35
N VAL A 32 -1.13 15.54 -33.55
CA VAL A 32 -1.65 16.20 -34.74
C VAL A 32 -2.63 15.25 -35.43
N PRO A 33 -3.93 15.57 -35.50
CA PRO A 33 -4.93 14.72 -36.14
C PRO A 33 -4.72 14.69 -37.66
N ALA A 34 -5.11 13.59 -38.31
CA ALA A 34 -5.17 13.52 -39.76
C ALA A 34 -6.22 14.51 -40.31
N SER A 35 -5.85 15.29 -41.33
CA SER A 35 -6.78 16.18 -42.01
C SER A 35 -7.94 15.38 -42.63
N SER A 36 -9.13 15.98 -42.71
CA SER A 36 -10.31 15.34 -43.31
C SER A 36 -10.12 14.91 -44.76
N THR A 37 -9.11 15.46 -45.44
CA THR A 37 -8.70 15.11 -46.82
C THR A 37 -7.90 13.81 -46.93
N ASP A 38 -7.35 13.28 -45.83
CA ASP A 38 -6.55 12.04 -45.81
C ASP A 38 -7.38 10.79 -45.44
N ARG A 39 -8.65 10.96 -45.03
CA ARG A 39 -9.59 9.86 -44.81
C ARG A 39 -10.38 9.55 -46.09
N SER A 40 -9.69 9.14 -47.16
CA SER A 40 -10.39 8.52 -48.29
C SER A 40 -10.88 7.11 -47.91
N PRO A 41 -12.17 6.77 -48.11
CA PRO A 41 -12.65 5.41 -47.95
C PRO A 41 -12.35 4.63 -49.24
N ASP A 42 -11.18 4.00 -49.33
CA ASP A 42 -10.93 3.08 -50.45
C ASP A 42 -11.52 1.71 -50.16
N GLY A 43 -12.49 1.31 -51.00
CA GLY A 43 -13.05 -0.03 -50.97
C GLY A 43 -14.18 -0.36 -51.94
N ALA A 44 -14.37 0.38 -53.04
CA ALA A 44 -15.25 -0.08 -54.13
C ALA A 44 -14.83 0.56 -55.47
N GLY A 45 -13.93 -0.08 -56.20
CA GLY A 45 -13.69 0.26 -57.59
C GLY A 45 -14.73 -0.37 -58.51
N PRO A 46 -15.18 0.34 -59.56
CA PRO A 46 -15.53 -0.30 -60.81
C PRO A 46 -14.46 0.02 -61.86
N ALA A 47 -14.15 -0.99 -62.66
CA ALA A 47 -13.32 -0.89 -63.83
C ALA A 47 -13.99 -0.02 -64.91
N ALA A 48 -13.26 0.93 -65.50
CA ALA A 48 -13.46 1.36 -66.88
C ALA A 48 -12.24 2.13 -67.40
N SER A 49 -11.87 1.77 -68.64
CA SER A 49 -10.82 2.30 -69.50
C SER A 49 -11.06 3.74 -69.99
N GLY A 50 -9.99 4.56 -70.09
CA GLY A 50 -9.97 5.79 -70.88
C GLY A 50 -8.72 6.65 -70.67
N SER A 51 -8.00 6.97 -71.76
CA SER A 51 -6.80 7.82 -71.82
C SER A 51 -7.06 9.30 -71.42
N PRO A 52 -6.02 10.10 -71.08
CA PRO A 52 -6.19 11.32 -70.29
C PRO A 52 -6.33 12.60 -71.14
N PRO A 53 -6.92 13.67 -70.59
CA PRO A 53 -6.62 15.03 -71.01
C PRO A 53 -5.72 15.75 -69.99
N GLN A 54 -4.80 16.56 -70.53
CA GLN A 54 -4.00 17.56 -69.82
C GLN A 54 -4.85 18.76 -69.37
N ALA A 55 -4.24 19.60 -68.52
CA ALA A 55 -4.74 20.86 -67.90
C ALA A 55 -5.62 20.63 -66.66
N THR A 56 -5.42 21.21 -65.49
CA THR A 56 -4.64 22.37 -65.02
C THR A 56 -4.50 22.20 -63.51
N ARG A 57 -3.31 22.46 -62.93
CA ARG A 57 -3.12 22.48 -61.48
C ARG A 57 -3.97 23.61 -60.87
N PRO A 58 -4.91 23.33 -59.95
CA PRO A 58 -5.35 24.35 -59.02
C PRO A 58 -4.25 24.52 -57.96
N ASP A 59 -3.97 25.78 -57.65
CA ASP A 59 -3.07 26.23 -56.60
C ASP A 59 -3.39 25.50 -55.29
N HIS A 60 -2.51 24.61 -54.85
CA HIS A 60 -2.55 24.07 -53.50
C HIS A 60 -2.06 25.18 -52.58
N THR A 61 -3.01 25.91 -51.98
CA THR A 61 -2.75 26.68 -50.78
C THR A 61 -2.06 25.77 -49.76
N ALA A 62 -0.90 26.24 -49.29
CA ALA A 62 -0.05 25.55 -48.34
C ALA A 62 -0.83 25.20 -47.06
N GLY A 63 -1.32 23.95 -46.99
CA GLY A 63 -1.67 23.33 -45.73
C GLY A 63 -0.37 23.03 -44.99
N ASP A 64 -0.25 23.52 -43.75
CA ASP A 64 0.85 23.23 -42.84
C ASP A 64 1.19 21.73 -42.87
N GLY A 65 2.34 21.39 -43.45
CA GLY A 65 2.74 20.03 -43.85
C GLY A 65 3.07 19.08 -42.69
N ARG A 66 2.45 19.26 -41.52
CA ARG A 66 2.61 18.33 -40.39
C ARG A 66 1.88 17.04 -40.69
N ARG A 67 2.66 15.95 -40.84
CA ARG A 67 2.12 14.59 -40.92
C ARG A 67 1.33 14.27 -39.63
N PRO A 68 0.19 13.59 -39.72
CA PRO A 68 -0.52 13.13 -38.53
C PRO A 68 0.37 12.25 -37.67
N GLY A 69 0.38 12.50 -36.37
CA GLY A 69 1.34 11.86 -35.48
C GLY A 69 1.58 12.62 -34.17
N PRO A 70 2.49 12.11 -33.33
CA PRO A 70 2.83 12.75 -32.07
C PRO A 70 3.47 14.11 -32.29
N VAL A 71 3.15 15.08 -31.43
CA VAL A 71 3.88 16.35 -31.34
C VAL A 71 5.27 16.05 -30.77
N GLU A 72 6.33 16.49 -31.45
CA GLU A 72 7.72 16.13 -31.12
C GLU A 72 8.08 16.49 -29.68
N GLU A 73 7.68 17.68 -29.22
CA GLU A 73 7.91 18.13 -27.86
C GLU A 73 7.22 17.26 -26.80
N SER A 74 6.15 16.55 -27.18
CA SER A 74 5.36 15.69 -26.29
C SER A 74 5.85 14.24 -26.24
N GLU A 75 6.89 13.85 -26.98
CA GLU A 75 7.43 12.49 -26.97
C GLU A 75 7.75 11.98 -25.54
N PRO A 76 8.42 12.74 -24.65
CA PRO A 76 8.65 12.30 -23.27
C PRO A 76 7.36 12.01 -22.51
N VAL A 77 6.31 12.79 -22.74
CA VAL A 77 5.00 12.62 -22.10
C VAL A 77 4.29 11.37 -22.60
N LEU A 78 4.33 11.12 -23.91
CA LEU A 78 3.74 9.93 -24.52
C LEU A 78 4.47 8.64 -24.11
N LEU A 79 5.80 8.68 -24.03
CA LEU A 79 6.60 7.56 -23.53
C LEU A 79 6.26 7.25 -22.07
N ALA A 80 6.19 8.27 -21.21
CA ALA A 80 5.78 8.11 -19.81
C ALA A 80 4.36 7.51 -19.72
N LEU A 81 3.39 8.05 -20.47
CA LEU A 81 2.01 7.53 -20.49
C LEU A 81 1.96 6.04 -20.87
N SER A 82 2.76 5.62 -21.85
CA SER A 82 2.81 4.21 -22.32
C SER A 82 3.31 3.22 -21.26
N ARG A 83 4.14 3.69 -20.32
CA ARG A 83 4.74 2.90 -19.24
C ARG A 83 3.84 2.74 -18.01
N THR A 84 2.76 3.52 -17.93
CA THR A 84 1.81 3.41 -16.81
C THR A 84 1.19 2.01 -16.71
N ALA A 85 0.72 1.65 -15.52
CA ALA A 85 0.13 0.34 -15.26
C ALA A 85 -1.09 0.05 -16.16
N ASP A 86 -1.86 1.09 -16.48
CA ASP A 86 -2.96 1.05 -17.44
C ASP A 86 -2.99 2.38 -18.24
N PRO A 87 -2.39 2.42 -19.46
CA PRO A 87 -2.30 3.64 -20.27
C PRO A 87 -3.66 4.19 -20.71
N ASP A 88 -4.63 3.31 -20.98
CA ASP A 88 -5.97 3.71 -21.37
C ASP A 88 -6.67 4.41 -20.20
N GLN A 89 -6.57 3.82 -18.99
CA GLN A 89 -7.06 4.46 -17.77
C GLN A 89 -6.38 5.80 -17.53
N ALA A 90 -5.06 5.86 -17.69
CA ALA A 90 -4.28 7.08 -17.45
C ALA A 90 -4.72 8.20 -18.42
N LEU A 91 -4.91 7.89 -19.70
CA LEU A 91 -5.34 8.84 -20.71
C LEU A 91 -6.76 9.35 -20.46
N LEU A 92 -7.69 8.45 -20.13
CA LEU A 92 -9.07 8.82 -19.77
C LEU A 92 -9.13 9.69 -18.51
N ALA A 93 -8.34 9.35 -17.49
CA ALA A 93 -8.29 10.10 -16.25
C ALA A 93 -7.63 11.47 -16.43
N LEU A 94 -6.60 11.56 -17.26
CA LEU A 94 -5.95 12.81 -17.62
C LEU A 94 -6.90 13.75 -18.35
N ASP A 95 -7.68 13.24 -19.30
CA ASP A 95 -8.66 14.06 -20.01
C ASP A 95 -9.75 14.60 -19.07
N ARG A 96 -10.27 13.75 -18.17
CA ARG A 96 -11.18 14.19 -17.11
C ARG A 96 -10.55 15.25 -16.20
N LEU A 97 -9.25 15.12 -15.88
CA LEU A 97 -8.52 16.11 -15.08
C LEU A 97 -8.34 17.43 -15.85
N ARG A 98 -8.02 17.36 -17.14
CA ARG A 98 -7.93 18.51 -18.06
C ARG A 98 -9.24 19.29 -18.11
N GLU A 99 -10.36 18.59 -18.25
CA GLU A 99 -11.69 19.23 -18.24
C GLU A 99 -12.00 19.86 -16.87
N ALA A 100 -11.73 19.15 -15.78
CA ALA A 100 -11.99 19.63 -14.42
C ALA A 100 -11.14 20.86 -14.04
N ILE A 101 -9.88 20.93 -14.49
CA ILE A 101 -8.99 22.06 -14.18
C ILE A 101 -9.23 23.28 -15.10
N GLY A 102 -9.87 23.08 -16.26
CA GLY A 102 -10.18 24.15 -17.21
C GLY A 102 -8.95 24.93 -17.66
N SER A 103 -8.92 26.24 -17.43
CA SER A 103 -7.81 27.13 -17.85
C SER A 103 -6.47 26.76 -17.21
N GLY A 104 -6.47 26.11 -16.04
CA GLY A 104 -5.26 25.63 -15.38
C GLY A 104 -4.57 24.47 -16.12
N TRP A 105 -5.18 23.90 -17.17
CA TRP A 105 -4.55 22.88 -18.01
C TRP A 105 -3.25 23.39 -18.62
N THR A 106 -3.17 24.65 -19.02
CA THR A 106 -1.94 25.21 -19.63
C THR A 106 -0.75 25.12 -18.69
N GLU A 107 -0.96 25.36 -17.39
CA GLU A 107 0.08 25.24 -16.37
C GLU A 107 0.48 23.77 -16.16
N LEU A 108 -0.51 22.90 -15.97
CA LEU A 108 -0.26 21.46 -15.76
C LEU A 108 0.43 20.83 -16.98
N ASN A 109 -0.02 21.15 -18.19
CA ASN A 109 0.55 20.64 -19.42
C ASN A 109 2.02 21.06 -19.57
N ARG A 110 2.33 22.33 -19.32
CA ARG A 110 3.72 22.80 -19.29
C ARG A 110 4.54 22.04 -18.24
N ALA A 111 4.00 21.89 -17.03
CA ALA A 111 4.69 21.20 -15.95
C ALA A 111 4.94 19.70 -16.28
N LEU A 112 4.04 19.03 -17.00
CA LEU A 112 4.26 17.67 -17.50
C LEU A 112 5.42 17.56 -18.48
N HIS A 113 5.69 18.59 -19.28
CA HIS A 113 6.83 18.63 -20.18
C HIS A 113 8.13 18.94 -19.41
N ASP A 114 8.09 19.96 -18.55
CA ASP A 114 9.29 20.54 -17.92
C ASP A 114 9.78 19.77 -16.69
N HIS A 115 8.91 19.02 -16.01
CA HIS A 115 9.23 18.36 -14.74
C HIS A 115 9.03 16.84 -14.82
N PRO A 116 10.10 16.06 -15.10
CA PRO A 116 10.05 14.59 -15.12
C PRO A 116 9.52 13.98 -13.82
N GLY A 117 9.88 14.55 -12.67
CA GLY A 117 9.37 14.13 -11.36
C GLY A 117 7.85 14.20 -11.26
N LEU A 118 7.26 15.33 -11.66
CA LEU A 118 5.80 15.47 -11.71
C LEU A 118 5.19 14.52 -12.72
N ARG A 119 5.74 14.46 -13.94
CA ARG A 119 5.24 13.62 -15.03
C ARG A 119 5.15 12.16 -14.63
N GLY A 120 6.24 11.61 -14.08
CA GLY A 120 6.28 10.23 -13.60
C GLY A 120 5.25 9.98 -12.50
N ARG A 121 5.24 10.83 -11.46
CA ARG A 121 4.34 10.70 -10.31
C ARG A 121 2.86 10.80 -10.69
N LEU A 122 2.48 11.82 -11.47
CA LEU A 122 1.10 12.05 -11.86
C LEU A 122 0.58 10.94 -12.78
N LEU A 123 1.29 10.64 -13.87
CA LEU A 123 0.84 9.62 -14.83
C LEU A 123 0.81 8.23 -14.20
N ALA A 124 1.77 7.92 -13.31
CA ALA A 124 1.78 6.65 -12.59
C ALA A 124 0.55 6.48 -11.69
N VAL A 125 0.11 7.52 -10.99
CA VAL A 125 -1.13 7.48 -10.20
C VAL A 125 -2.36 7.33 -11.11
N LEU A 126 -2.43 8.12 -12.18
CA LEU A 126 -3.59 8.10 -13.10
C LEU A 126 -3.81 6.73 -13.76
N GLY A 127 -2.74 6.00 -14.08
CA GLY A 127 -2.82 4.62 -14.59
C GLY A 127 -2.80 3.53 -13.51
N GLY A 128 -2.31 3.84 -12.31
CA GLY A 128 -2.15 2.89 -11.21
C GLY A 128 -3.36 2.77 -10.29
N SER A 129 -4.15 3.85 -10.14
CA SER A 129 -5.26 3.89 -9.19
C SER A 129 -6.44 4.69 -9.72
N THR A 130 -7.56 4.02 -10.00
CA THR A 130 -8.80 4.70 -10.36
C THR A 130 -9.32 5.57 -9.22
N ALA A 131 -9.11 5.14 -7.97
CA ALA A 131 -9.58 5.89 -6.81
C ALA A 131 -8.80 7.20 -6.60
N LEU A 132 -7.48 7.20 -6.79
CA LEU A 132 -6.68 8.43 -6.72
C LEU A 132 -6.84 9.30 -7.97
N ALA A 133 -7.07 8.70 -9.13
CA ALA A 133 -7.49 9.44 -10.33
C ALA A 133 -8.80 10.19 -10.10
N ASP A 134 -9.84 9.52 -9.58
CA ASP A 134 -11.10 10.19 -9.23
C ASP A 134 -10.92 11.26 -8.15
N TYR A 135 -10.01 11.06 -7.19
CA TYR A 135 -9.67 12.09 -6.21
C TYR A 135 -9.07 13.34 -6.88
N LEU A 136 -8.11 13.18 -7.79
CA LEU A 136 -7.52 14.29 -8.54
C LEU A 136 -8.54 15.00 -9.43
N VAL A 137 -9.45 14.28 -10.08
CA VAL A 137 -10.52 14.91 -10.89
C VAL A 137 -11.46 15.75 -10.02
N ASN A 138 -11.75 15.30 -8.79
CA ASN A 138 -12.62 16.04 -7.85
C ASN A 138 -11.89 17.19 -7.12
N ALA A 139 -10.57 17.19 -7.10
CA ALA A 139 -9.73 18.19 -6.45
C ALA A 139 -8.51 18.49 -7.35
N PRO A 140 -8.73 19.10 -8.54
CA PRO A 140 -7.71 19.21 -9.59
C PRO A 140 -6.46 19.95 -9.13
N GLU A 141 -6.57 20.91 -8.21
CA GLU A 141 -5.43 21.66 -7.68
C GLU A 141 -4.41 20.79 -6.92
N GLN A 142 -4.80 19.59 -6.47
CA GLN A 142 -3.93 18.69 -5.70
C GLN A 142 -2.77 18.11 -6.54
N TRP A 143 -2.78 18.24 -7.88
CA TRP A 143 -1.65 17.79 -8.71
C TRP A 143 -0.34 18.48 -8.30
N ARG A 144 -0.40 19.72 -7.78
CA ARG A 144 0.79 20.47 -7.34
C ARG A 144 1.53 19.81 -6.19
N ARG A 145 0.85 18.96 -5.42
CA ARG A 145 1.48 18.18 -4.33
C ARG A 145 2.48 17.15 -4.85
N LEU A 146 2.37 16.78 -6.13
CA LEU A 146 3.23 15.80 -6.77
C LEU A 146 4.53 16.41 -7.32
N MET A 147 4.73 17.72 -7.18
CA MET A 147 5.98 18.40 -7.56
C MET A 147 7.15 17.90 -6.72
N ASP A 148 6.92 17.68 -5.43
CA ASP A 148 7.92 17.27 -4.46
C ASP A 148 7.69 15.84 -3.96
N PRO A 149 8.73 15.14 -3.49
CA PRO A 149 8.55 13.86 -2.80
C PRO A 149 7.76 14.03 -1.49
N PRO A 150 7.10 12.96 -1.00
CA PRO A 150 6.35 13.00 0.25
C PRO A 150 7.27 13.26 1.46
N PRO A 151 6.72 13.74 2.59
CA PRO A 151 7.42 13.85 3.86
C PRO A 151 8.07 12.54 4.34
N GLY A 152 9.12 12.66 5.17
CA GLY A 152 9.88 11.51 5.66
C GLY A 152 9.49 11.00 7.06
N SER A 153 8.79 11.79 7.89
CA SER A 153 8.53 11.45 9.29
C SER A 153 7.09 11.71 9.74
N ALA A 154 6.68 11.04 10.83
CA ALA A 154 5.37 11.19 11.43
C ALA A 154 5.13 12.64 11.89
N GLU A 155 6.16 13.31 12.40
CA GLU A 155 6.11 14.69 12.87
C GLU A 155 5.78 15.66 11.72
N MET A 156 6.41 15.47 10.55
CA MET A 156 6.13 16.26 9.36
C MET A 156 4.70 16.00 8.85
N TYR A 157 4.26 14.75 8.85
CA TYR A 157 2.87 14.42 8.49
C TYR A 157 1.87 15.01 9.48
N THR A 158 2.14 14.97 10.79
CA THR A 158 1.30 15.59 11.82
C THR A 158 1.19 17.08 11.58
N HIS A 159 2.31 17.76 11.31
CA HIS A 159 2.30 19.19 11.00
C HIS A 159 1.41 19.51 9.79
N ARG A 160 1.58 18.79 8.67
CA ARG A 160 0.76 19.00 7.47
C ARG A 160 -0.73 18.68 7.68
N LEU A 161 -1.05 17.67 8.48
CA LEU A 161 -2.44 17.35 8.81
C LEU A 161 -3.06 18.41 9.73
N LEU A 162 -2.32 18.91 10.72
CA LEU A 162 -2.78 20.01 11.57
C LEU A 162 -3.02 21.27 10.75
N GLU A 163 -2.11 21.63 9.84
CA GLU A 163 -2.27 22.75 8.92
C GLU A 163 -3.52 22.61 8.05
N ALA A 164 -3.77 21.41 7.52
CA ALA A 164 -4.96 21.13 6.72
C ALA A 164 -6.27 21.16 7.51
N VAL A 165 -6.23 20.89 8.82
CA VAL A 165 -7.41 20.78 9.69
C VAL A 165 -7.74 22.10 10.39
N ARG A 166 -6.74 22.92 10.72
CA ARG A 166 -6.93 24.17 11.44
C ARG A 166 -7.82 25.14 10.66
N THR A 167 -8.70 25.82 11.40
CA THR A 167 -9.49 26.93 10.85
C THR A 167 -8.59 28.13 10.54
N PRO A 168 -9.07 29.14 9.78
CA PRO A 168 -8.33 30.37 9.54
C PRO A 168 -7.91 31.11 10.82
N HIS A 169 -8.58 30.86 11.95
CA HIS A 169 -8.25 31.42 13.26
C HIS A 169 -7.22 30.59 14.05
N GLY A 170 -6.74 29.47 13.50
CA GLY A 170 -5.77 28.58 14.14
C GLY A 170 -6.37 27.49 15.03
N ASP A 171 -7.68 27.52 15.29
CA ASP A 171 -8.36 26.54 16.12
C ASP A 171 -8.59 25.19 15.42
N LEU A 172 -8.64 24.12 16.20
CA LEU A 172 -9.10 22.81 15.73
C LEU A 172 -10.64 22.81 15.63
N PRO A 173 -11.22 22.48 14.46
CA PRO A 173 -12.64 22.31 14.29
C PRO A 173 -13.15 21.05 15.00
N ALA A 174 -14.47 20.92 15.10
CA ALA A 174 -15.17 19.76 15.63
C ALA A 174 -16.17 19.19 14.63
N GLY A 175 -16.61 17.95 14.86
CA GLY A 175 -17.68 17.28 14.15
C GLY A 175 -17.40 17.08 12.66
N LYS A 176 -18.42 17.32 11.82
CA LYS A 176 -18.35 17.06 10.37
C LYS A 176 -17.26 17.87 9.66
N HIS A 177 -16.97 19.09 10.12
CA HIS A 177 -15.94 19.94 9.54
C HIS A 177 -14.55 19.35 9.76
N ALA A 178 -14.25 18.91 10.99
CA ALA A 178 -12.99 18.25 11.32
C ALA A 178 -12.77 16.98 10.51
N ILE A 179 -13.81 16.12 10.40
CA ILE A 179 -13.75 14.89 9.61
C ILE A 179 -13.49 15.19 8.13
N LYS A 180 -14.16 16.21 7.55
CA LYS A 180 -13.97 16.58 6.15
C LYS A 180 -12.54 17.09 5.89
N ALA A 181 -12.04 17.97 6.74
CA ALA A 181 -10.70 18.54 6.60
C ALA A 181 -9.61 17.48 6.78
N LEU A 182 -9.73 16.64 7.81
CA LEU A 182 -8.80 15.52 8.07
C LEU A 182 -8.79 14.53 6.90
N ARG A 183 -9.97 14.19 6.35
CA ARG A 183 -10.07 13.31 5.17
C ARG A 183 -9.37 13.90 3.95
N ALA A 184 -9.56 15.19 3.69
CA ALA A 184 -8.93 15.87 2.56
C ALA A 184 -7.40 15.91 2.72
N GLY A 185 -6.90 16.28 3.91
CA GLY A 185 -5.48 16.29 4.23
C GLY A 185 -4.84 14.90 4.12
N TYR A 186 -5.48 13.88 4.71
CA TYR A 186 -5.01 12.50 4.67
C TYR A 186 -4.94 11.94 3.25
N ARG A 187 -6.00 12.15 2.43
CA ARG A 187 -6.01 11.67 1.04
C ARG A 187 -4.95 12.35 0.17
N GLY A 188 -4.70 13.65 0.38
CA GLY A 188 -3.64 14.35 -0.35
C GLY A 188 -2.24 13.85 0.01
N LEU A 189 -1.98 13.52 1.28
CA LEU A 189 -0.70 12.94 1.70
C LEU A 189 -0.56 11.48 1.26
N LEU A 190 -1.65 10.72 1.24
CA LEU A 190 -1.68 9.36 0.68
C LEU A 190 -1.38 9.37 -0.82
N LEU A 191 -1.90 10.36 -1.55
CA LEU A 191 -1.61 10.60 -2.95
C LEU A 191 -0.11 10.84 -3.17
N GLU A 192 0.55 11.67 -2.36
CA GLU A 192 2.00 11.92 -2.46
C GLU A 192 2.82 10.63 -2.28
N ILE A 193 2.44 9.79 -1.30
CA ILE A 193 3.09 8.48 -1.07
C ILE A 193 2.91 7.56 -2.27
N ALA A 194 1.67 7.42 -2.76
CA ALA A 194 1.35 6.57 -3.92
C ALA A 194 2.07 7.01 -5.19
N ALA A 195 2.20 8.31 -5.40
CA ALA A 195 2.88 8.86 -6.56
C ALA A 195 4.39 8.60 -6.51
N ALA A 196 5.02 8.76 -5.35
CA ALA A 196 6.44 8.44 -5.18
C ALA A 196 6.72 6.93 -5.33
N ASP A 197 5.84 6.09 -4.81
CA ASP A 197 5.95 4.64 -4.88
C ASP A 197 5.81 4.08 -6.30
N LEU A 198 4.95 4.68 -7.14
CA LEU A 198 4.75 4.26 -8.52
C LEU A 198 5.60 5.00 -9.55
N GLY A 199 6.11 6.19 -9.22
CA GLY A 199 6.71 7.12 -10.19
C GLY A 199 7.86 6.53 -11.00
N ALA A 200 8.75 5.77 -10.34
CA ALA A 200 9.90 5.12 -10.98
C ALA A 200 9.52 4.04 -12.03
N LEU A 201 8.28 3.54 -12.01
CA LEU A 201 7.77 2.62 -13.04
C LEU A 201 7.48 3.33 -14.37
N VAL A 202 7.23 4.65 -14.31
CA VAL A 202 6.91 5.49 -15.46
C VAL A 202 8.13 6.28 -15.91
N GLU A 203 8.88 6.81 -14.96
CA GLU A 203 10.12 7.55 -15.17
C GLU A 203 11.29 6.83 -14.49
N PRO A 204 12.06 5.99 -15.24
CA PRO A 204 13.10 5.14 -14.67
C PRO A 204 14.23 5.88 -13.96
N ASP A 205 14.44 7.15 -14.26
CA ASP A 205 15.46 8.00 -13.62
C ASP A 205 15.02 8.48 -12.22
N LEU A 206 13.76 8.28 -11.84
CA LEU A 206 13.30 8.55 -10.48
C LEU A 206 13.75 7.45 -9.53
N GLU A 207 14.12 7.87 -8.33
CA GLU A 207 14.43 6.95 -7.24
C GLU A 207 13.22 6.06 -6.93
N ARG A 208 13.44 4.75 -6.93
CA ARG A 208 12.42 3.77 -6.54
C ARG A 208 12.54 3.52 -5.04
N PRO A 209 11.56 3.94 -4.21
CA PRO A 209 11.59 3.61 -2.81
C PRO A 209 11.46 2.10 -2.62
N THR A 210 12.17 1.58 -1.64
CA THR A 210 12.02 0.20 -1.17
C THR A 210 10.64 -0.02 -0.57
N TYR A 211 10.21 -1.28 -0.52
CA TYR A 211 8.96 -1.64 0.16
C TYR A 211 8.91 -1.11 1.61
N ALA A 212 10.01 -1.25 2.35
CA ALA A 212 10.11 -0.82 3.74
C ALA A 212 9.94 0.70 3.90
N GLU A 213 10.49 1.50 2.99
CA GLU A 213 10.33 2.96 3.02
C GLU A 213 8.88 3.37 2.75
N VAL A 214 8.20 2.71 1.79
CA VAL A 214 6.80 2.99 1.50
C VAL A 214 5.92 2.63 2.69
N THR A 215 6.11 1.45 3.30
CA THR A 215 5.32 1.08 4.49
C THR A 215 5.61 1.94 5.70
N ALA A 216 6.87 2.37 5.89
CA ALA A 216 7.23 3.30 6.95
C ALA A 216 6.52 4.65 6.77
N ARG A 217 6.44 5.19 5.54
CA ARG A 217 5.69 6.42 5.23
C ARG A 217 4.19 6.25 5.47
N LEU A 218 3.60 5.13 5.05
CA LEU A 218 2.19 4.83 5.31
C LEU A 218 1.90 4.72 6.81
N THR A 219 2.79 4.08 7.56
CA THR A 219 2.69 4.02 9.02
C THR A 219 2.81 5.40 9.65
N ALA A 220 3.80 6.20 9.24
CA ALA A 220 3.99 7.55 9.74
C ALA A 220 2.76 8.45 9.49
N LEU A 221 2.14 8.35 8.31
CA LEU A 221 0.90 9.04 7.99
C LEU A 221 -0.28 8.57 8.86
N ALA A 222 -0.38 7.26 9.14
CA ALA A 222 -1.41 6.72 10.02
C ALA A 222 -1.22 7.18 11.48
N GLU A 223 0.02 7.18 11.99
CA GLU A 223 0.35 7.74 13.30
C GLU A 223 -0.01 9.23 13.39
N ALA A 224 0.31 10.00 12.35
CA ALA A 224 -0.07 11.41 12.28
C ALA A 224 -1.59 11.61 12.33
N ALA A 225 -2.36 10.77 11.61
CA ALA A 225 -3.81 10.81 11.65
C ALA A 225 -4.38 10.44 13.02
N LEU A 226 -3.78 9.48 13.74
CA LEU A 226 -4.15 9.16 15.12
C LEU A 226 -3.88 10.33 16.07
N ARG A 227 -2.71 10.97 15.96
CA ARG A 227 -2.34 12.14 16.77
C ARG A 227 -3.34 13.29 16.56
N VAL A 228 -3.57 13.70 15.31
CA VAL A 228 -4.51 14.78 14.98
C VAL A 228 -5.96 14.39 15.32
N GLY A 229 -6.35 13.14 15.08
CA GLY A 229 -7.67 12.64 15.45
C GLY A 229 -7.90 12.65 16.96
N LEU A 230 -6.86 12.42 17.76
CA LEU A 230 -6.92 12.49 19.21
C LEU A 230 -7.06 13.93 19.70
N ASP A 231 -6.34 14.88 19.11
CA ASP A 231 -6.48 16.32 19.43
C ASP A 231 -7.90 16.83 19.13
N ILE A 232 -8.48 16.41 17.99
CA ILE A 232 -9.88 16.70 17.65
C ILE A 232 -10.82 16.07 18.68
N ALA A 233 -10.56 14.82 19.08
CA ALA A 233 -11.41 14.12 20.05
C ALA A 233 -11.40 14.77 21.43
N TRP A 234 -10.24 15.23 21.90
CA TRP A 234 -10.14 16.04 23.12
C TRP A 234 -10.98 17.32 22.98
N ARG A 235 -10.80 18.07 21.90
CA ARG A 235 -11.55 19.31 21.64
C ARG A 235 -13.06 19.06 21.63
N GLU A 236 -13.52 17.96 21.06
CA GLU A 236 -14.95 17.59 21.03
C GLU A 236 -15.51 17.21 22.40
N VAL A 237 -14.73 16.51 23.23
CA VAL A 237 -15.20 15.96 24.50
C VAL A 237 -15.10 16.94 25.67
N THR A 238 -14.01 17.69 25.74
CA THR A 238 -13.69 18.58 26.88
C THR A 238 -13.77 20.06 26.54
N GLY A 239 -13.85 20.41 25.25
CA GLY A 239 -13.71 21.79 24.79
C GLY A 239 -12.25 22.28 24.80
N SER A 240 -11.27 21.49 25.21
CA SER A 240 -9.83 21.82 25.14
C SER A 240 -9.13 20.93 24.12
N GLY A 241 -8.16 21.46 23.38
CA GLY A 241 -7.39 20.68 22.39
C GLY A 241 -6.30 19.77 23.01
N GLN A 242 -6.12 19.79 24.33
CA GLN A 242 -5.15 18.98 25.06
C GLN A 242 -5.73 18.54 26.41
N ALA A 243 -5.27 17.39 26.89
CA ALA A 243 -5.34 17.03 28.30
C ALA A 243 -4.30 17.88 29.05
N SER A 244 -4.75 18.91 29.77
CA SER A 244 -3.85 19.79 30.51
C SER A 244 -4.41 20.06 31.90
N GLY A 245 -3.71 19.52 32.91
CA GLY A 245 -4.01 19.61 34.34
C GLY A 245 -3.84 18.26 35.04
N ASP A 246 -3.39 18.27 36.31
CA ASP A 246 -3.20 17.06 37.15
C ASP A 246 -4.51 16.30 37.44
N ASP A 247 -5.68 16.93 37.24
CA ASP A 247 -7.02 16.35 37.42
C ASP A 247 -7.70 15.89 36.10
N THR A 248 -6.98 15.89 34.97
CA THR A 248 -7.53 15.45 33.69
C THR A 248 -7.11 14.03 33.33
N ALA A 249 -8.01 13.27 32.69
CA ALA A 249 -7.69 11.92 32.24
C ALA A 249 -6.47 11.93 31.30
N ARG A 250 -5.46 11.12 31.61
CA ARG A 250 -4.31 10.88 30.73
C ARG A 250 -4.62 9.65 29.90
N LEU A 251 -4.46 9.74 28.58
CA LEU A 251 -4.78 8.65 27.63
C LEU A 251 -3.60 8.46 26.67
N SER A 252 -3.17 7.22 26.49
CA SER A 252 -2.17 6.85 25.49
C SER A 252 -2.74 5.80 24.52
N VAL A 253 -2.36 5.93 23.26
CA VAL A 253 -2.75 5.05 22.15
C VAL A 253 -1.56 4.18 21.79
N ILE A 254 -1.70 2.88 21.96
CA ILE A 254 -0.69 1.87 21.66
C ILE A 254 -1.02 1.25 20.32
N ALA A 255 -0.20 1.48 19.31
CA ALA A 255 -0.31 0.77 18.04
C ALA A 255 0.06 -0.69 18.21
N MET A 256 -0.67 -1.54 17.49
CA MET A 256 -0.49 -2.98 17.42
C MET A 256 -0.33 -3.41 15.95
N GLY A 257 -0.14 -4.71 15.72
CA GLY A 257 -0.20 -5.28 14.36
C GLY A 257 0.75 -4.59 13.38
N LYS A 258 0.26 -4.29 12.18
CA LYS A 258 1.08 -3.71 11.09
C LYS A 258 1.56 -2.29 11.41
N THR A 259 0.76 -1.49 12.09
CA THR A 259 1.13 -0.13 12.53
C THR A 259 2.25 -0.17 13.55
N GLY A 260 2.14 -1.08 14.51
CA GLY A 260 3.18 -1.34 15.51
C GLY A 260 4.52 -1.76 14.88
N GLY A 261 4.45 -2.63 13.87
CA GLY A 261 5.61 -3.12 13.11
C GLY A 261 6.12 -2.23 11.98
N ARG A 262 5.55 -1.02 11.78
CA ARG A 262 5.92 -0.10 10.68
C ARG A 262 5.81 -0.68 9.27
N GLU A 263 4.81 -1.53 9.09
CA GLU A 263 4.61 -2.34 7.89
C GLU A 263 3.17 -2.21 7.36
N LEU A 264 2.58 -1.01 7.41
CA LEU A 264 1.22 -0.77 6.87
C LEU A 264 1.18 -0.85 5.34
N ASN A 265 0.09 -1.42 4.80
CA ASN A 265 -0.26 -1.31 3.37
C ASN A 265 -1.34 -0.21 3.18
N TYR A 266 -1.56 0.24 1.92
CA TYR A 266 -2.48 1.34 1.59
C TYR A 266 -3.88 1.22 2.19
N VAL A 267 -4.41 0.00 2.29
CA VAL A 267 -5.73 -0.25 2.88
C VAL A 267 -5.57 -1.29 3.98
N SER A 268 -5.22 -0.81 5.16
CA SER A 268 -5.06 -1.62 6.36
C SER A 268 -5.89 -1.04 7.50
N ASP A 269 -6.49 -1.92 8.29
CA ASP A 269 -7.01 -1.54 9.60
C ASP A 269 -5.83 -1.12 10.48
N VAL A 270 -6.06 -0.15 11.37
CA VAL A 270 -5.06 0.30 12.34
C VAL A 270 -5.43 -0.24 13.70
N ASP A 271 -4.74 -1.30 14.09
CA ASP A 271 -4.95 -1.98 15.37
C ASP A 271 -4.39 -1.12 16.52
N VAL A 272 -5.20 -0.85 17.55
CA VAL A 272 -4.81 -0.04 18.72
C VAL A 272 -5.28 -0.66 20.05
N ILE A 273 -4.58 -0.29 21.12
CA ILE A 273 -5.01 -0.49 22.52
C ILE A 273 -4.95 0.87 23.21
N PHE A 274 -5.92 1.14 24.08
CA PHE A 274 -5.95 2.35 24.90
C PHE A 274 -5.57 2.04 26.34
N VAL A 275 -4.70 2.87 26.90
CA VAL A 275 -4.33 2.87 28.32
C VAL A 275 -4.56 4.26 28.88
N ALA A 276 -5.17 4.35 30.07
CA ALA A 276 -5.47 5.64 30.69
C ALA A 276 -5.21 5.65 32.21
N GLU A 277 -5.02 6.86 32.75
CA GLU A 277 -5.01 7.17 34.18
C GLU A 277 -5.98 8.34 34.45
N GLY A 278 -6.45 8.49 35.69
CA GLY A 278 -7.45 9.49 36.06
C GLY A 278 -8.87 9.09 35.67
N ASP A 279 -9.65 10.02 35.13
CA ASP A 279 -11.05 9.81 34.76
C ASP A 279 -11.20 8.90 33.53
N LEU A 280 -11.49 7.61 33.78
CA LEU A 280 -11.67 6.61 32.73
C LEU A 280 -12.92 6.82 31.87
N GLU A 281 -13.94 7.52 32.38
CA GLU A 281 -15.15 7.81 31.62
C GLU A 281 -14.84 8.84 30.52
N VAL A 282 -14.14 9.91 30.89
CA VAL A 282 -13.64 10.91 29.93
C VAL A 282 -12.68 10.26 28.94
N ALA A 283 -11.71 9.47 29.40
CA ALA A 283 -10.77 8.77 28.51
C ALA A 283 -11.49 7.85 27.51
N THR A 284 -12.53 7.13 27.96
CA THR A 284 -13.34 6.24 27.10
C THR A 284 -14.13 7.01 26.05
N ARG A 285 -14.71 8.16 26.42
CA ARG A 285 -15.40 9.06 25.48
C ARG A 285 -14.44 9.63 24.44
N VAL A 286 -13.23 10.03 24.84
CA VAL A 286 -12.18 10.53 23.93
C VAL A 286 -11.72 9.43 22.98
N ALA A 287 -11.38 8.24 23.49
CA ALA A 287 -10.96 7.10 22.67
C ALA A 287 -12.03 6.73 21.62
N SER A 288 -13.29 6.64 22.05
CA SER A 288 -14.42 6.36 21.14
C SER A 288 -14.60 7.45 20.09
N THR A 289 -14.43 8.72 20.48
CA THR A 289 -14.52 9.88 19.57
C THR A 289 -13.38 9.89 18.55
N MET A 290 -12.15 9.60 18.98
CA MET A 290 -10.99 9.47 18.10
C MET A 290 -11.22 8.37 17.06
N MET A 291 -11.65 7.18 17.51
CA MET A 291 -11.97 6.07 16.59
C MET A 291 -13.04 6.47 15.57
N ARG A 292 -14.09 7.20 15.99
CA ARG A 292 -15.14 7.69 15.07
C ARG A 292 -14.60 8.71 14.07
N VAL A 293 -13.83 9.71 14.53
CA VAL A 293 -13.29 10.79 13.69
C VAL A 293 -12.31 10.22 12.66
N VAL A 294 -11.33 9.43 13.12
CA VAL A 294 -10.31 8.81 12.25
C VAL A 294 -10.94 7.75 11.35
N GLY A 295 -11.85 6.92 11.88
CA GLY A 295 -12.63 5.93 11.14
C GLY A 295 -13.38 6.53 9.96
N ALA A 296 -14.05 7.66 10.19
CA ALA A 296 -14.76 8.37 9.13
C ALA A 296 -13.81 9.07 8.15
N ALA A 297 -12.67 9.58 8.60
CA ALA A 297 -11.79 10.43 7.80
C ALA A 297 -10.74 9.65 6.98
N CYS A 298 -10.14 8.61 7.56
CA CYS A 298 -8.87 8.04 7.08
C CYS A 298 -8.94 6.53 6.85
N PHE A 299 -9.12 5.76 7.92
CA PHE A 299 -9.04 4.29 7.94
C PHE A 299 -9.77 3.74 9.17
N GLU A 300 -10.15 2.46 9.12
CA GLU A 300 -10.74 1.77 10.28
C GLU A 300 -9.72 1.67 11.42
N VAL A 301 -10.15 2.10 12.62
CA VAL A 301 -9.36 1.95 13.85
C VAL A 301 -9.92 0.75 14.60
N ASP A 302 -9.14 -0.33 14.74
CA ASP A 302 -9.59 -1.57 15.38
C ASP A 302 -9.00 -1.71 16.79
N ALA A 303 -9.86 -1.77 17.81
CA ALA A 303 -9.46 -2.00 19.19
C ALA A 303 -9.67 -3.45 19.66
N ALA A 304 -9.85 -4.42 18.75
CA ALA A 304 -10.18 -5.80 19.09
C ALA A 304 -9.03 -6.61 19.71
N LEU A 305 -7.80 -6.10 19.67
CA LEU A 305 -6.63 -6.74 20.33
C LEU A 305 -6.49 -6.37 21.81
N ARG A 306 -7.37 -5.54 22.36
CA ARG A 306 -7.39 -5.21 23.80
C ARG A 306 -7.76 -6.44 24.65
N PRO A 307 -7.45 -6.45 25.96
CA PRO A 307 -7.91 -7.49 26.89
C PRO A 307 -9.40 -7.83 26.74
N GLU A 308 -9.72 -9.13 26.66
CA GLU A 308 -11.07 -9.68 26.40
C GLU A 308 -11.69 -9.28 25.04
N GLY A 309 -10.90 -8.69 24.15
CA GLY A 309 -11.31 -8.29 22.81
C GLY A 309 -12.53 -7.37 22.81
N LYS A 310 -13.48 -7.61 21.90
CA LYS A 310 -14.70 -6.79 21.78
C LYS A 310 -15.59 -6.78 23.03
N ALA A 311 -15.47 -7.80 23.88
CA ALA A 311 -16.24 -7.90 25.12
C ALA A 311 -15.60 -7.12 26.29
N GLY A 312 -14.33 -6.74 26.18
CA GLY A 312 -13.63 -5.99 27.22
C GLY A 312 -13.85 -4.48 27.13
N ALA A 313 -13.57 -3.80 28.25
CA ALA A 313 -13.53 -2.34 28.32
C ALA A 313 -12.62 -1.75 27.23
N LEU A 314 -13.07 -0.68 26.56
CA LEU A 314 -12.31 -0.02 25.49
C LEU A 314 -10.99 0.56 26.02
N VAL A 315 -11.06 1.17 27.21
CA VAL A 315 -9.92 1.78 27.90
C VAL A 315 -9.76 1.08 29.25
N ARG A 316 -8.50 0.79 29.62
CA ARG A 316 -8.14 0.22 30.92
C ARG A 316 -6.99 1.01 31.55
N THR A 317 -6.89 0.92 32.87
CA THR A 317 -5.71 1.43 33.59
C THR A 317 -4.47 0.62 33.26
N LEU A 318 -3.30 1.22 33.45
CA LEU A 318 -2.02 0.52 33.34
C LEU A 318 -1.99 -0.74 34.23
N GLU A 319 -2.45 -0.62 35.47
CA GLU A 319 -2.53 -1.74 36.41
C GLU A 319 -3.54 -2.81 35.99
N GLY A 320 -4.67 -2.40 35.41
CA GLY A 320 -5.66 -3.32 34.84
C GLY A 320 -5.11 -4.14 33.67
N HIS A 321 -4.30 -3.53 32.81
CA HIS A 321 -3.57 -4.24 31.76
C HIS A 321 -2.53 -5.21 32.34
N ARG A 322 -1.71 -4.75 33.30
CA ARG A 322 -0.70 -5.59 33.99
C ARG A 322 -1.34 -6.85 34.57
N THR A 323 -2.37 -6.67 35.39
CA THR A 323 -3.06 -7.78 36.06
C THR A 323 -3.66 -8.74 35.03
N TYR A 324 -4.20 -8.23 33.92
CA TYR A 324 -4.77 -9.07 32.88
C TYR A 324 -3.74 -9.96 32.18
N TYR A 325 -2.64 -9.36 31.73
CA TYR A 325 -1.60 -10.09 31.02
C TYR A 325 -0.91 -11.14 31.90
N GLN A 326 -0.80 -10.88 33.21
CA GLN A 326 -0.24 -11.86 34.16
C GLN A 326 -1.16 -13.04 34.44
N LYS A 327 -2.48 -12.81 34.55
CA LYS A 327 -3.42 -13.82 35.06
C LYS A 327 -4.23 -14.54 33.99
N TRP A 328 -4.64 -13.84 32.92
CA TRP A 328 -5.67 -14.37 32.01
C TRP A 328 -5.27 -14.39 30.53
N ALA A 329 -4.23 -13.67 30.14
CA ALA A 329 -3.86 -13.60 28.73
C ALA A 329 -3.49 -14.97 28.14
N ARG A 330 -3.92 -15.20 26.91
CA ARG A 330 -3.61 -16.39 26.12
C ARG A 330 -2.30 -16.22 25.38
N THR A 331 -1.67 -17.34 25.03
CA THR A 331 -0.37 -17.38 24.34
C THR A 331 -0.31 -16.51 23.08
N TRP A 332 -1.36 -16.52 22.25
CA TRP A 332 -1.40 -15.76 20.99
C TRP A 332 -1.40 -14.24 21.21
N GLU A 333 -1.84 -13.76 22.38
CA GLU A 333 -1.88 -12.32 22.67
C GLU A 333 -0.46 -11.76 22.79
N PHE A 334 0.49 -12.55 23.30
CA PHE A 334 1.90 -12.17 23.35
C PHE A 334 2.55 -12.09 21.97
N GLN A 335 2.09 -12.87 20.98
CA GLN A 335 2.51 -12.68 19.58
C GLN A 335 2.02 -11.35 19.00
N ALA A 336 0.83 -10.89 19.38
CA ALA A 336 0.34 -9.58 18.97
C ALA A 336 1.10 -8.44 19.67
N LEU A 337 1.40 -8.60 20.96
CA LEU A 337 2.10 -7.62 21.79
C LEU A 337 3.58 -7.43 21.39
N LEU A 338 4.18 -8.32 20.60
CA LEU A 338 5.51 -8.10 20.00
C LEU A 338 5.63 -6.78 19.25
N LYS A 339 4.50 -6.28 18.72
CA LYS A 339 4.45 -5.04 17.93
C LYS A 339 3.87 -3.87 18.72
N ALA A 340 3.61 -4.01 20.02
CA ALA A 340 3.02 -2.95 20.82
C ALA A 340 3.96 -1.74 20.94
N ARG A 341 3.50 -0.55 20.52
CA ARG A 341 4.27 0.69 20.60
C ARG A 341 3.37 1.91 20.79
N PRO A 342 3.70 2.86 21.70
CA PRO A 342 2.96 4.11 21.82
C PRO A 342 3.09 4.97 20.55
N VAL A 343 1.99 5.56 20.09
CA VAL A 343 1.95 6.36 18.85
C VAL A 343 1.25 7.71 18.97
N ALA A 344 0.34 7.86 19.93
CA ALA A 344 -0.39 9.10 20.18
C ALA A 344 -0.82 9.21 21.66
N GLY A 345 -1.12 10.43 22.10
CA GLY A 345 -1.55 10.71 23.47
C GLY A 345 -0.38 10.92 24.42
N ASP A 346 -0.58 10.57 25.70
CA ASP A 346 0.42 10.74 26.75
C ASP A 346 1.60 9.78 26.53
N GLU A 347 2.76 10.36 26.20
CA GLU A 347 3.99 9.62 25.88
C GLU A 347 4.53 8.85 27.09
N LYS A 348 4.52 9.48 28.28
CA LYS A 348 5.02 8.86 29.51
C LYS A 348 4.20 7.63 29.89
N LEU A 349 2.87 7.73 29.83
CA LEU A 349 1.96 6.61 30.10
C LEU A 349 2.13 5.49 29.05
N GLY A 350 2.30 5.85 27.79
CA GLY A 350 2.55 4.89 26.71
C GLY A 350 3.87 4.13 26.91
N GLN A 351 4.92 4.83 27.33
CA GLN A 351 6.21 4.24 27.66
C GLN A 351 6.11 3.31 28.87
N GLN A 352 5.40 3.71 29.93
CA GLN A 352 5.12 2.85 31.08
C GLN A 352 4.36 1.57 30.68
N TYR A 353 3.39 1.66 29.76
CA TYR A 353 2.72 0.48 29.21
C TYR A 353 3.70 -0.47 28.51
N ALA A 354 4.58 0.06 27.66
CA ALA A 354 5.59 -0.74 26.97
C ALA A 354 6.54 -1.44 27.96
N GLU A 355 6.96 -0.75 29.02
CA GLU A 355 7.81 -1.30 30.08
C GLU A 355 7.14 -2.43 30.86
N VAL A 356 5.82 -2.34 31.07
CA VAL A 356 5.04 -3.40 31.73
C VAL A 356 4.87 -4.63 30.84
N VAL A 357 4.59 -4.44 29.55
CA VAL A 357 4.28 -5.53 28.63
C VAL A 357 5.54 -6.24 28.15
N THR A 358 6.64 -5.52 27.94
CA THR A 358 7.87 -6.06 27.34
C THR A 358 8.38 -7.32 28.07
N PRO A 359 8.55 -7.35 29.40
CA PRO A 359 9.00 -8.56 30.10
C PRO A 359 8.05 -9.75 29.92
N LEU A 360 6.74 -9.49 29.93
CA LEU A 360 5.70 -10.53 29.81
C LEU A 360 5.73 -11.18 28.41
N VAL A 361 5.97 -10.39 27.37
CA VAL A 361 6.12 -10.89 25.99
C VAL A 361 7.32 -11.83 25.89
N TRP A 362 8.48 -11.43 26.43
CA TRP A 362 9.72 -12.22 26.29
C TRP A 362 9.82 -13.41 27.27
N SER A 363 8.93 -13.50 28.26
CA SER A 363 8.76 -14.71 29.09
C SER A 363 7.65 -15.63 28.58
N ALA A 364 6.85 -15.23 27.56
CA ALA A 364 5.69 -15.99 27.12
C ALA A 364 6.02 -17.40 26.61
N ALA A 365 7.22 -17.60 26.05
CA ALA A 365 7.68 -18.89 25.56
C ALA A 365 7.96 -19.91 26.66
N GLU A 366 8.06 -19.48 27.93
CA GLU A 366 8.23 -20.38 29.09
C GLU A 366 6.92 -21.07 29.51
N ARG A 367 5.79 -20.62 28.99
CA ARG A 367 4.49 -21.20 29.32
C ARG A 367 4.39 -22.63 28.80
N GLU A 368 3.75 -23.48 29.58
CA GLU A 368 3.49 -24.86 29.17
C GLU A 368 2.68 -24.87 27.87
N ASN A 369 2.99 -25.80 26.97
CA ASN A 369 2.34 -25.96 25.66
C ASN A 369 2.40 -24.76 24.71
N PHE A 370 3.23 -23.74 24.97
CA PHE A 370 3.35 -22.52 24.15
C PHE A 370 3.40 -22.80 22.63
N VAL A 371 4.35 -23.64 22.20
CA VAL A 371 4.50 -24.00 20.78
C VAL A 371 3.28 -24.72 20.21
N ALA A 372 2.67 -25.61 21.00
CA ALA A 372 1.51 -26.40 20.55
C ALA A 372 0.28 -25.51 20.37
N ASP A 373 0.05 -24.57 21.30
CA ASP A 373 -1.04 -23.59 21.24
C ASP A 373 -0.93 -22.70 20.02
N VAL A 374 0.27 -22.18 19.78
CA VAL A 374 0.61 -21.36 18.60
C VAL A 374 0.28 -22.15 17.33
N ARG A 375 0.78 -23.37 17.17
CA ARG A 375 0.46 -24.22 15.99
C ARG A 375 -1.04 -24.51 15.85
N SER A 376 -1.73 -24.77 16.96
CA SER A 376 -3.17 -25.05 16.97
C SER A 376 -3.97 -23.84 16.46
N MET A 377 -3.62 -22.64 16.95
CA MET A 377 -4.24 -21.39 16.51
C MET A 377 -4.04 -21.14 15.02
N ARG A 378 -2.83 -21.38 14.49
CA ARG A 378 -2.56 -21.21 13.05
C ARG A 378 -3.41 -22.16 12.19
N ARG A 379 -3.44 -23.45 12.54
CA ARG A 379 -4.26 -24.45 11.83
C ARG A 379 -5.74 -24.08 11.86
N LYS A 380 -6.22 -23.57 12.99
CA LYS A 380 -7.60 -23.08 13.11
C LYS A 380 -7.86 -21.90 12.19
N VAL A 381 -6.97 -20.92 12.10
CA VAL A 381 -7.15 -19.77 11.18
C VAL A 381 -7.15 -20.23 9.72
N GLU A 382 -6.24 -21.12 9.35
CA GLU A 382 -6.14 -21.67 7.99
C GLU A 382 -7.39 -22.46 7.59
N SER A 383 -7.98 -23.24 8.51
CA SER A 383 -9.17 -24.05 8.21
C SER A 383 -10.45 -23.24 7.95
N HIS A 384 -10.46 -21.94 8.23
CA HIS A 384 -11.58 -21.05 7.89
C HIS A 384 -11.47 -20.46 6.48
N VAL A 385 -10.36 -20.69 5.77
CA VAL A 385 -10.20 -20.23 4.39
C VAL A 385 -10.96 -21.19 3.45
N PRO A 386 -11.95 -20.71 2.68
CA PRO A 386 -12.68 -21.55 1.73
C PRO A 386 -11.76 -22.17 0.67
N ALA A 387 -11.99 -23.44 0.35
CA ALA A 387 -11.13 -24.20 -0.56
C ALA A 387 -11.05 -23.59 -1.97
N GLU A 388 -12.11 -22.95 -2.46
CA GLU A 388 -12.13 -22.40 -3.84
C GLU A 388 -11.22 -21.18 -4.01
N ILE A 389 -10.88 -20.50 -2.92
CA ILE A 389 -10.03 -19.31 -2.93
C ILE A 389 -8.67 -19.53 -2.26
N ALA A 390 -8.47 -20.67 -1.61
CA ALA A 390 -7.30 -20.94 -0.76
C ALA A 390 -5.95 -20.74 -1.46
N GLU A 391 -5.84 -21.11 -2.74
CA GLU A 391 -4.58 -20.96 -3.51
C GLU A 391 -4.30 -19.53 -3.96
N ARG A 392 -5.33 -18.66 -3.96
CA ARG A 392 -5.21 -17.25 -4.35
C ARG A 392 -5.28 -16.32 -3.14
N GLU A 393 -5.62 -16.82 -1.96
CA GLU A 393 -5.67 -16.03 -0.74
C GLU A 393 -4.23 -15.71 -0.31
N LEU A 394 -3.89 -14.41 -0.34
CA LEU A 394 -2.56 -13.86 -0.10
C LEU A 394 -2.17 -13.83 1.38
N LYS A 395 -3.13 -13.70 2.29
CA LYS A 395 -2.92 -13.42 3.71
C LYS A 395 -3.05 -14.66 4.58
N LEU A 396 -4.22 -15.26 4.63
CA LEU A 396 -4.58 -16.42 5.44
C LEU A 396 -4.32 -17.77 4.73
N GLY A 397 -4.31 -17.79 3.40
CA GLY A 397 -4.07 -18.97 2.58
C GLY A 397 -2.75 -19.67 2.90
N ARG A 398 -2.63 -20.93 2.49
CA ARG A 398 -1.44 -21.75 2.73
C ARG A 398 -0.28 -21.23 1.87
N GLY A 399 0.83 -20.84 2.50
CA GLY A 399 1.89 -20.11 1.82
C GLY A 399 1.68 -18.59 1.75
N GLY A 400 0.71 -18.08 2.51
CA GLY A 400 0.38 -16.66 2.56
C GLY A 400 1.21 -15.86 3.57
N LEU A 401 0.95 -14.56 3.63
CA LEU A 401 1.65 -13.60 4.49
C LEU A 401 1.63 -14.00 5.97
N ARG A 402 0.48 -14.52 6.44
CA ARG A 402 0.32 -14.89 7.85
C ARG A 402 1.16 -16.10 8.23
N ASP A 403 1.53 -16.99 7.30
CA ASP A 403 2.48 -18.07 7.60
C ASP A 403 3.86 -17.51 7.95
N VAL A 404 4.34 -16.53 7.19
CA VAL A 404 5.64 -15.88 7.44
C VAL A 404 5.60 -15.13 8.77
N GLU A 405 4.61 -14.24 8.96
CA GLU A 405 4.46 -13.46 10.19
C GLU A 405 4.45 -14.36 11.42
N PHE A 406 3.69 -15.45 11.36
CA PHE A 406 3.53 -16.36 12.47
C PHE A 406 4.79 -17.15 12.81
N ALA A 407 5.51 -17.63 11.78
CA ALA A 407 6.76 -18.34 11.96
C ALA A 407 7.86 -17.43 12.50
N VAL A 408 7.99 -16.20 11.96
CA VAL A 408 8.94 -15.20 12.44
C VAL A 408 8.64 -14.86 13.90
N GLN A 409 7.39 -14.52 14.24
CA GLN A 409 7.00 -14.20 15.61
C GLN A 409 7.21 -15.36 16.58
N LEU A 410 6.98 -16.61 16.18
CA LEU A 410 7.29 -17.77 17.02
C LEU A 410 8.80 -17.82 17.31
N LEU A 411 9.64 -17.73 16.28
CA LEU A 411 11.09 -17.79 16.46
C LEU A 411 11.61 -16.62 17.30
N GLN A 412 11.02 -15.42 17.14
CA GLN A 412 11.30 -14.29 18.01
C GLN A 412 10.96 -14.60 19.47
N LEU A 413 9.78 -15.15 19.77
CA LEU A 413 9.40 -15.44 21.15
C LEU A 413 10.28 -16.53 21.79
N VAL A 414 10.67 -17.55 21.02
CA VAL A 414 11.53 -18.63 21.52
C VAL A 414 12.95 -18.14 21.79
N HIS A 415 13.55 -17.40 20.85
CA HIS A 415 14.99 -17.07 20.89
C HIS A 415 15.27 -15.65 21.38
N GLY A 416 14.32 -14.73 21.22
CA GLY A 416 14.45 -13.32 21.56
C GLY A 416 14.63 -13.05 23.04
N ARG A 417 14.32 -14.02 23.91
CA ARG A 417 14.66 -13.96 25.33
C ARG A 417 16.17 -13.86 25.53
N ALA A 418 16.94 -14.71 24.87
CA ALA A 418 18.39 -14.79 24.98
C ALA A 418 19.12 -13.86 24.00
N ASP A 419 18.51 -13.57 22.85
CA ASP A 419 19.08 -12.72 21.80
C ASP A 419 18.19 -11.50 21.53
N VAL A 420 18.57 -10.35 22.09
CA VAL A 420 17.81 -9.11 21.96
C VAL A 420 17.77 -8.58 20.53
N THR A 421 18.67 -9.02 19.65
CA THR A 421 18.71 -8.57 18.25
C THR A 421 17.50 -9.08 17.44
N LEU A 422 16.82 -10.11 17.95
CA LEU A 422 15.60 -10.66 17.35
C LEU A 422 14.34 -9.89 17.76
N ARG A 423 14.44 -8.88 18.62
CA ARG A 423 13.27 -8.18 19.20
C ARG A 423 12.69 -7.06 18.33
N SER A 424 13.10 -6.96 17.06
CA SER A 424 12.50 -5.97 16.15
C SER A 424 11.00 -6.24 15.96
N PRO A 425 10.14 -5.20 16.01
CA PRO A 425 8.73 -5.35 15.70
C PRO A 425 8.45 -5.50 14.19
N SER A 426 9.42 -5.18 13.32
CA SER A 426 9.29 -5.33 11.87
C SER A 426 9.53 -6.78 11.47
N THR A 427 8.58 -7.34 10.69
CA THR A 427 8.68 -8.74 10.23
C THR A 427 9.93 -8.96 9.37
N MET A 428 10.24 -8.00 8.48
CA MET A 428 11.40 -8.07 7.58
C MET A 428 12.72 -7.97 8.35
N GLU A 429 12.83 -7.02 9.29
CA GLU A 429 14.04 -6.88 10.11
C GLU A 429 14.28 -8.10 11.00
N ALA A 430 13.21 -8.63 11.61
CA ALA A 430 13.28 -9.84 12.41
C ALA A 430 13.69 -11.05 11.58
N LEU A 431 13.14 -11.21 10.38
CA LEU A 431 13.52 -12.29 9.46
C LEU A 431 15.00 -12.21 9.05
N ALA A 432 15.48 -11.01 8.73
CA ALA A 432 16.88 -10.77 8.42
C ALA A 432 17.79 -11.06 9.63
N ALA A 433 17.38 -10.67 10.84
CA ALA A 433 18.09 -10.97 12.08
C ALA A 433 18.16 -12.48 12.37
N LEU A 434 17.04 -13.21 12.16
CA LEU A 434 17.00 -14.67 12.29
C LEU A 434 17.98 -15.36 11.32
N GLY A 435 18.09 -14.87 10.08
CA GLY A 435 19.06 -15.37 9.10
C GLY A 435 20.52 -15.07 9.49
N ARG A 436 20.81 -13.85 9.94
CA ARG A 436 22.16 -13.45 10.39
C ARG A 436 22.61 -14.21 11.64
N GLY A 437 21.70 -14.43 12.59
CA GLY A 437 21.95 -15.16 13.83
C GLY A 437 22.03 -16.67 13.66
N GLY A 438 21.76 -17.20 12.46
CA GLY A 438 21.77 -18.63 12.17
C GLY A 438 20.57 -19.39 12.74
N TYR A 439 19.49 -18.70 13.14
CA TYR A 439 18.24 -19.34 13.56
C TYR A 439 17.45 -19.90 12.38
N LEU A 440 17.68 -19.31 11.19
CA LEU A 440 17.27 -19.83 9.89
C LEU A 440 18.51 -19.95 8.99
N GLY A 441 18.51 -20.95 8.10
CA GLY A 441 19.54 -21.04 7.07
C GLY A 441 19.55 -19.77 6.22
N ARG A 442 20.72 -19.22 5.91
CA ARG A 442 20.85 -17.93 5.20
C ARG A 442 20.10 -17.88 3.86
N ALA A 443 20.16 -18.97 3.08
CA ALA A 443 19.43 -19.08 1.82
C ALA A 443 17.91 -19.08 2.03
N ASP A 444 17.43 -19.84 3.04
CA ASP A 444 16.00 -19.87 3.38
C ASP A 444 15.50 -18.50 3.85
N ALA A 445 16.28 -17.79 4.69
CA ALA A 445 15.93 -16.45 5.15
C ALA A 445 15.81 -15.47 3.99
N ALA A 446 16.77 -15.46 3.05
CA ALA A 446 16.74 -14.59 1.87
C ALA A 446 15.58 -14.92 0.92
N GLU A 447 15.30 -16.21 0.70
CA GLU A 447 14.16 -16.64 -0.11
C GLU A 447 12.82 -16.21 0.50
N LEU A 448 12.69 -16.31 1.83
CA LEU A 448 11.50 -15.90 2.58
C LEU A 448 11.32 -14.38 2.59
N GLU A 449 12.40 -13.63 2.76
CA GLU A 449 12.39 -12.17 2.73
C GLU A 449 11.87 -11.69 1.37
N SER A 450 12.46 -12.23 0.30
CA SER A 450 12.03 -11.94 -1.06
C SER A 450 10.62 -12.45 -1.37
N ALA A 451 10.13 -13.51 -0.73
CA ALA A 451 8.76 -13.99 -0.90
C ALA A 451 7.74 -13.12 -0.14
N TYR A 452 8.06 -12.75 1.10
CA TYR A 452 7.21 -11.89 1.92
C TYR A 452 7.06 -10.53 1.29
N GLU A 453 8.16 -9.89 0.91
CA GLU A 453 8.14 -8.59 0.23
C GLU A 453 7.28 -8.65 -1.03
N PHE A 454 7.50 -9.63 -1.92
CA PHE A 454 6.71 -9.79 -3.14
C PHE A 454 5.21 -9.94 -2.86
N LEU A 455 4.82 -10.83 -1.95
CA LEU A 455 3.41 -11.06 -1.59
C LEU A 455 2.79 -9.81 -0.97
N ARG A 456 3.56 -9.07 -0.16
CA ARG A 456 3.12 -7.79 0.43
C ARG A 456 2.95 -6.75 -0.65
N THR A 457 3.86 -6.62 -1.60
CA THR A 457 3.76 -5.66 -2.71
C THR A 457 2.57 -6.00 -3.62
N VAL A 458 2.29 -7.28 -3.86
CA VAL A 458 1.09 -7.72 -4.60
C VAL A 458 -0.19 -7.24 -3.89
N GLU A 459 -0.33 -7.53 -2.59
CA GLU A 459 -1.46 -7.04 -1.78
C GLU A 459 -1.55 -5.51 -1.83
N HIS A 460 -0.41 -4.84 -1.69
CA HIS A 460 -0.26 -3.40 -1.69
C HIS A 460 -0.76 -2.76 -2.99
N ARG A 461 -0.37 -3.29 -4.15
CA ARG A 461 -0.85 -2.82 -5.46
C ARG A 461 -2.34 -3.05 -5.62
N LEU A 462 -2.81 -4.27 -5.37
CA LEU A 462 -4.23 -4.61 -5.52
C LEU A 462 -5.14 -3.71 -4.67
N GLN A 463 -4.72 -3.38 -3.45
CA GLN A 463 -5.42 -2.43 -2.59
C GLN A 463 -5.41 -1.00 -3.17
N LEU A 464 -4.24 -0.53 -3.64
CA LEU A 464 -4.05 0.82 -4.17
C LEU A 464 -4.98 1.12 -5.36
N ARG A 465 -5.24 0.13 -6.23
CA ARG A 465 -6.02 0.32 -7.46
C ARG A 465 -7.33 1.05 -7.24
N ARG A 466 -8.10 0.62 -6.24
CA ARG A 466 -9.43 1.16 -5.92
C ARG A 466 -9.54 1.68 -4.49
N LEU A 467 -8.43 1.71 -3.75
CA LEU A 467 -8.39 1.94 -2.30
C LEU A 467 -9.42 1.06 -1.57
N ARG A 468 -9.43 -0.24 -1.91
CA ARG A 468 -10.32 -1.24 -1.30
C ARG A 468 -9.53 -2.41 -0.76
N ARG A 469 -10.03 -2.99 0.32
CA ARG A 469 -9.46 -4.20 0.91
C ARG A 469 -9.63 -5.38 -0.06
N THR A 470 -8.54 -6.08 -0.32
CA THR A 470 -8.54 -7.36 -1.01
C THR A 470 -7.35 -8.17 -0.52
N HIS A 471 -7.56 -9.47 -0.37
CA HIS A 471 -6.54 -10.45 -0.04
C HIS A 471 -6.49 -11.56 -1.10
N LEU A 472 -7.05 -11.32 -2.29
CA LEU A 472 -7.13 -12.32 -3.34
C LEU A 472 -6.23 -11.93 -4.51
N PHE A 473 -5.38 -12.86 -4.89
CA PHE A 473 -4.68 -12.82 -6.17
C PHE A 473 -5.70 -12.97 -7.32
N PRO A 474 -5.56 -12.22 -8.43
CA PRO A 474 -6.48 -12.32 -9.56
C PRO A 474 -6.56 -13.74 -10.12
N PRO A 475 -7.74 -14.20 -10.56
CA PRO A 475 -7.84 -15.48 -11.27
C PRO A 475 -7.09 -15.39 -12.61
N GLU A 476 -6.55 -16.53 -13.08
CA GLU A 476 -5.82 -16.59 -14.35
C GLU A 476 -6.67 -16.23 -15.58
N SER A 477 -7.99 -16.31 -15.46
CA SER A 477 -8.92 -15.85 -16.49
C SER A 477 -9.01 -14.31 -16.60
N ASP A 478 -8.63 -13.56 -15.56
CA ASP A 478 -8.66 -12.09 -15.58
C ASP A 478 -7.32 -11.51 -16.07
N ILE A 479 -7.05 -11.73 -17.36
CA ILE A 479 -5.82 -11.30 -18.03
C ILE A 479 -5.61 -9.79 -17.93
N ALA A 480 -6.69 -8.99 -17.93
CA ALA A 480 -6.60 -7.54 -17.86
C ALA A 480 -6.16 -7.08 -16.46
N GLU A 481 -6.66 -7.69 -15.38
CA GLU A 481 -6.18 -7.43 -14.02
C GLU A 481 -4.74 -7.87 -13.84
N LEU A 482 -4.36 -9.05 -14.35
CA LEU A 482 -3.00 -9.58 -14.26
C LEU A 482 -1.99 -8.71 -15.00
N ARG A 483 -2.33 -8.20 -16.20
CA ARG A 483 -1.46 -7.30 -16.96
C ARG A 483 -1.23 -5.99 -16.23
N TRP A 484 -2.30 -5.39 -15.69
CA TRP A 484 -2.19 -4.18 -14.88
C TRP A 484 -1.31 -4.43 -13.64
N LEU A 485 -1.55 -5.52 -12.92
CA LEU A 485 -0.80 -5.86 -11.71
C LEU A 485 0.67 -6.10 -12.02
N ALA A 486 0.99 -6.79 -13.12
CA ALA A 486 2.36 -7.03 -13.56
C ALA A 486 3.09 -5.71 -13.82
N ARG A 487 2.47 -4.77 -14.54
CA ARG A 487 3.06 -3.44 -14.78
C ARG A 487 3.19 -2.62 -13.49
N ALA A 488 2.19 -2.65 -12.61
CA ALA A 488 2.23 -1.98 -11.30
C ALA A 488 3.31 -2.56 -10.36
N LEU A 489 3.78 -3.78 -10.61
CA LEU A 489 4.90 -4.41 -9.90
C LEU A 489 6.26 -4.20 -10.59
N GLY A 490 6.26 -3.66 -11.82
CA GLY A 490 7.44 -3.56 -12.67
C GLY A 490 7.89 -4.89 -13.27
N VAL A 491 7.01 -5.90 -13.31
CA VAL A 491 7.28 -7.20 -13.93
C VAL A 491 7.40 -7.03 -15.44
N GLN A 492 8.55 -7.41 -15.97
CA GLN A 492 8.84 -7.37 -17.40
C GLN A 492 8.48 -8.71 -18.06
N PRO A 493 8.09 -8.70 -19.35
CA PRO A 493 7.95 -9.93 -20.11
C PRO A 493 9.30 -10.66 -20.21
N SER A 494 9.25 -11.98 -20.38
CA SER A 494 10.44 -12.81 -20.59
C SER A 494 10.30 -13.61 -21.88
N ARG A 495 11.39 -14.20 -22.37
CA ARG A 495 11.37 -14.94 -23.65
C ARG A 495 10.25 -15.99 -23.66
N GLY A 496 9.27 -15.81 -24.54
CA GLY A 496 8.12 -16.69 -24.71
C GLY A 496 7.02 -16.57 -23.65
N ARG A 497 7.06 -15.56 -22.76
CA ARG A 497 6.01 -15.29 -21.77
C ARG A 497 5.71 -13.80 -21.64
N ASP A 498 4.44 -13.46 -21.65
CA ASP A 498 4.01 -12.09 -21.34
C ASP A 498 4.20 -11.76 -19.85
N ALA A 499 4.07 -10.48 -19.49
CA ALA A 499 4.30 -10.03 -18.12
C ALA A 499 3.29 -10.65 -17.12
N SER A 500 2.06 -10.96 -17.54
CA SER A 500 1.05 -11.63 -16.71
C SER A 500 1.41 -13.08 -16.42
N GLU A 501 1.91 -13.82 -17.40
CA GLU A 501 2.38 -15.20 -17.25
C GLU A 501 3.61 -15.27 -16.34
N VAL A 502 4.53 -14.32 -16.48
CA VAL A 502 5.68 -14.17 -15.58
C VAL A 502 5.21 -13.91 -14.15
N LEU A 503 4.24 -13.01 -13.96
CA LEU A 503 3.67 -12.69 -12.65
C LEU A 503 3.02 -13.90 -11.98
N VAL A 504 2.20 -14.67 -12.71
CA VAL A 504 1.54 -15.88 -12.19
C VAL A 504 2.57 -16.93 -11.78
N ALA A 505 3.59 -17.14 -12.62
CA ALA A 505 4.67 -18.07 -12.30
C ALA A 505 5.45 -17.64 -11.04
N GLU A 506 5.74 -16.33 -10.91
CA GLU A 506 6.42 -15.78 -9.75
C GLU A 506 5.59 -15.95 -8.48
N TYR A 507 4.29 -15.63 -8.54
CA TYR A 507 3.37 -15.82 -7.42
C TYR A 507 3.35 -17.27 -6.93
N ARG A 508 3.18 -18.24 -7.84
CA ARG A 508 3.21 -19.68 -7.51
C ARG A 508 4.54 -20.08 -6.87
N ARG A 509 5.67 -19.57 -7.40
CA ARG A 509 7.02 -19.83 -6.86
C ARG A 509 7.15 -19.30 -5.43
N LYS A 510 6.78 -18.04 -5.19
CA LYS A 510 6.86 -17.42 -3.86
C LYS A 510 5.94 -18.10 -2.85
N ALA A 511 4.70 -18.41 -3.22
CA ALA A 511 3.80 -19.17 -2.37
C ALA A 511 4.34 -20.57 -2.05
N ALA A 512 5.03 -21.24 -3.00
CA ALA A 512 5.66 -22.53 -2.76
C ALA A 512 6.85 -22.45 -1.78
N VAL A 513 7.63 -21.36 -1.82
CA VAL A 513 8.69 -21.08 -0.83
C VAL A 513 8.10 -20.98 0.57
N VAL A 514 7.07 -20.13 0.76
CA VAL A 514 6.43 -19.93 2.06
C VAL A 514 5.77 -21.23 2.56
N ARG A 515 5.19 -22.05 1.69
CA ARG A 515 4.60 -23.35 2.06
C ARG A 515 5.59 -24.33 2.71
N LYS A 516 6.88 -24.19 2.44
CA LYS A 516 7.93 -25.02 3.06
C LYS A 516 8.28 -24.53 4.48
N LEU A 517 7.91 -23.29 4.84
CA LEU A 517 8.30 -22.65 6.10
C LEU A 517 7.75 -23.36 7.34
N PRO A 518 6.45 -23.74 7.42
CA PRO A 518 5.94 -24.42 8.60
C PRO A 518 6.75 -25.69 8.95
N GLY A 519 7.02 -26.55 7.97
CA GLY A 519 7.80 -27.78 8.22
C GLY A 519 9.21 -27.51 8.75
N LYS A 520 9.87 -26.46 8.26
CA LYS A 520 11.22 -26.07 8.67
C LYS A 520 11.23 -25.35 10.02
N ALA A 521 10.50 -24.24 10.14
CA ALA A 521 10.47 -23.37 11.32
C ALA A 521 9.84 -24.04 12.54
N PHE A 522 8.92 -25.00 12.33
CA PHE A 522 8.32 -25.78 13.41
C PHE A 522 9.07 -27.10 13.68
N SER A 523 10.27 -27.29 13.15
CA SER A 523 11.08 -28.46 13.52
C SER A 523 11.53 -28.34 14.99
N ARG A 524 11.44 -29.45 15.74
CA ARG A 524 11.82 -29.50 17.17
C ARG A 524 13.21 -28.91 17.46
N PRO A 525 14.25 -29.12 16.62
CA PRO A 525 15.57 -28.52 16.83
C PRO A 525 15.58 -26.99 16.84
N LEU A 526 14.74 -26.31 16.06
CA LEU A 526 14.70 -24.84 16.00
C LEU A 526 13.90 -24.21 17.13
N LEU A 527 13.20 -25.03 17.92
CA LEU A 527 12.36 -24.57 19.02
C LEU A 527 12.97 -24.85 20.39
N GLU A 528 14.18 -25.40 20.42
CA GLU A 528 15.01 -25.49 21.61
C GLU A 528 15.73 -24.14 21.82
N PRO A 529 15.56 -23.48 22.98
CA PRO A 529 16.18 -22.19 23.25
C PRO A 529 17.70 -22.22 23.04
N GLY A 530 18.23 -21.23 22.30
CA GLY A 530 19.68 -21.08 22.08
C GLY A 530 20.28 -21.96 20.99
N ARG A 531 19.49 -22.84 20.35
CA ARG A 531 19.96 -23.71 19.27
C ARG A 531 20.02 -22.95 17.93
N ARG A 532 21.16 -23.04 17.24
CA ARG A 532 21.41 -22.43 15.92
C ARG A 532 21.56 -23.50 14.84
N VAL A 533 21.20 -23.17 13.61
CA VAL A 533 21.45 -23.99 12.41
C VAL A 533 22.95 -23.91 12.08
N PRO A 534 23.63 -25.05 11.91
CA PRO A 534 25.01 -25.06 11.40
C PRO A 534 25.07 -24.38 10.02
N PRO A 535 26.14 -23.63 9.71
CA PRO A 535 26.25 -22.87 8.45
C PRO A 535 26.25 -23.76 7.19
N GLU A 536 26.43 -25.08 7.33
CA GLU A 536 26.28 -26.08 6.28
C GLU A 536 25.15 -27.05 6.68
N GLY A 537 24.13 -27.20 5.83
CA GLY A 537 23.00 -28.09 6.10
C GLY A 537 23.44 -29.55 6.28
N PRO A 538 22.60 -30.42 6.91
CA PRO A 538 22.92 -31.83 7.01
C PRO A 538 22.99 -32.44 5.60
N ARG A 539 24.18 -32.89 5.20
CA ARG A 539 24.30 -33.87 4.11
C ARG A 539 23.51 -35.10 4.57
N LEU A 540 22.45 -35.43 3.84
CA LEU A 540 21.78 -36.72 4.01
C LEU A 540 22.84 -37.82 3.86
N PRO A 541 22.98 -38.75 4.83
CA PRO A 541 23.92 -39.84 4.69
C PRO A 541 23.47 -40.76 3.55
N PRO A 542 24.40 -41.26 2.72
CA PRO A 542 24.06 -42.10 1.57
C PRO A 542 23.85 -43.55 2.04
N THR A 543 22.66 -43.88 2.51
CA THR A 543 22.13 -45.25 2.68
C THR A 543 20.60 -45.12 2.80
N GLN A 544 19.74 -45.67 1.94
CA GLN A 544 19.74 -46.98 1.28
C GLN A 544 19.09 -46.88 -0.12
N ARG A 545 19.54 -47.75 -1.02
CA ARG A 545 18.95 -48.00 -2.35
C ARG A 545 17.59 -48.68 -2.24
#